data_AF-A0A3S3QLA4-F1
#
_entry.id   AF-A0A3S3QLA4-F1
#
_cell.length_a   1.000
_cell.length_b   1.000
_cell.length_c   1.000
_cell.angle_alpha   90.00
_cell.angle_beta   90.00
_cell.angle_gamma   90.00
#
_symmetry.space_group_name_H-M   'P 1'
#
loop_
_entity.id
_entity.type
_entity.pdbx_description
1 polymer ?
#
loop_
_entity_poly.entity_id
_entity_poly.type
_entity_poly.pdbx_seq_one_letter_code
_entity_poly.pdbx_strand_id
1 'polypeptide(L)'
;YLLSDNFINRVNNKSTGTSYPAINDYNFNLLLIALPPLSEQQRIVEAIESALEKVDEYAESYNRLEQLDKEFPDKLKKSILQYAMQGKLVEQDPNDESVEVLLEKIRAEKQKLFEEGKIKKKDLDISIVSQG
;
A
#
# COMPACT_ATOMS: atom_id res chain seq x y z
N TYR A 1 -17.31 27.42 14.21
CA TYR A 1 -18.25 28.51 13.86
C TYR A 1 -17.62 29.54 12.91
N LEU A 2 -16.47 30.17 13.23
CA LEU A 2 -15.86 31.20 12.36
C LEU A 2 -15.49 30.69 10.95
N LEU A 3 -15.23 29.39 10.82
CA LEU A 3 -14.95 28.73 9.54
C LEU A 3 -16.22 28.32 8.77
N SER A 4 -17.41 28.57 9.30
CA SER A 4 -18.66 28.22 8.60
C SER A 4 -18.93 29.19 7.45
N ASP A 5 -19.51 28.68 6.36
CA ASP A 5 -19.90 29.50 5.22
C ASP A 5 -20.83 30.65 5.62
N ASN A 6 -21.72 30.43 6.60
CA ASN A 6 -22.60 31.48 7.10
C ASN A 6 -21.81 32.67 7.67
N PHE A 7 -20.82 32.39 8.53
CA PHE A 7 -19.99 33.44 9.11
C PHE A 7 -19.11 34.10 8.06
N ILE A 8 -18.45 33.32 7.21
CA ILE A 8 -17.57 33.80 6.14
C ILE A 8 -18.35 34.71 5.17
N ASN A 9 -19.55 34.31 4.75
CA ASN A 9 -20.39 35.13 3.87
C ASN A 9 -20.81 36.44 4.52
N ARG A 10 -21.10 36.44 5.83
CA ARG A 10 -21.43 37.66 6.57
C ARG A 10 -20.24 38.62 6.68
N VAL A 11 -19.03 38.08 6.87
CA VAL A 11 -17.79 38.86 6.84
C VAL A 11 -17.57 39.44 5.45
N ASN A 12 -17.63 38.61 4.40
CA ASN A 12 -17.41 39.01 3.01
C ASN A 12 -18.38 40.12 2.56
N ASN A 13 -19.65 40.05 2.98
CA ASN A 13 -20.65 41.08 2.68
C ASN A 13 -20.37 42.44 3.35
N LYS A 14 -19.50 42.49 4.35
CA LYS A 14 -19.08 43.70 5.06
C LYS A 14 -17.63 44.11 4.75
N SER A 15 -16.93 43.32 3.94
CA SER A 15 -15.60 43.64 3.44
C SER A 15 -15.65 44.75 2.39
N THR A 16 -14.60 45.56 2.35
CA THR A 16 -14.47 46.71 1.44
C THR A 16 -13.12 46.69 0.74
N GLY A 17 -13.01 47.34 -0.42
CA GLY A 17 -11.79 47.36 -1.24
C GLY A 17 -11.91 46.43 -2.45
N THR A 18 -11.29 46.82 -3.56
CA THR A 18 -11.34 46.09 -4.85
C THR A 18 -10.11 45.21 -5.07
N SER A 19 -8.91 45.73 -4.80
CA SER A 19 -7.66 44.97 -4.96
C SER A 19 -7.32 44.10 -3.75
N TYR A 20 -7.66 44.56 -2.54
CA TYR A 20 -7.48 43.84 -1.28
C TYR A 20 -8.75 43.99 -0.42
N PRO A 21 -9.79 43.18 -0.66
CA PRO A 21 -11.01 43.23 0.13
C PRO A 21 -10.74 42.86 1.59
N ALA A 22 -11.10 43.73 2.53
CA ALA A 22 -10.94 43.50 3.97
C ALA A 22 -12.09 44.08 4.77
N ILE A 23 -12.41 43.45 5.90
CA ILE A 23 -13.36 43.97 6.90
C ILE A 23 -12.60 44.80 7.94
N ASN A 24 -13.15 45.95 8.32
CA ASN A 24 -12.58 46.77 9.39
C ASN A 24 -13.13 46.35 10.76
N ASP A 25 -12.42 46.72 11.84
CA ASP A 25 -12.77 46.36 13.21
C ASP A 25 -14.18 46.80 13.60
N TYR A 26 -14.61 47.98 13.17
CA TYR A 26 -15.96 48.48 13.47
C TYR A 26 -17.04 47.55 12.91
N ASN A 27 -16.96 47.23 11.62
CA ASN A 27 -17.91 46.36 10.94
C ASN A 27 -17.82 44.91 11.45
N PHE A 28 -16.62 44.45 11.81
CA PHE A 28 -16.42 43.13 12.37
C PHE A 28 -17.09 42.99 13.74
N ASN A 29 -16.90 43.96 14.64
CA ASN A 29 -17.49 43.95 15.98
C ASN A 29 -19.03 44.08 15.98
N LEU A 30 -19.63 44.55 14.88
CA LEU A 30 -21.08 44.58 14.70
C LEU A 30 -21.67 43.23 14.27
N LEU A 31 -20.85 42.22 13.95
CA LEU A 31 -21.34 40.91 13.57
C LEU A 31 -21.88 40.17 14.80
N LEU A 32 -23.21 40.05 14.87
CA LEU A 32 -23.87 39.24 15.90
C LEU A 32 -23.58 37.75 15.70
N ILE A 33 -23.25 37.02 16.76
CA ILE A 33 -23.15 35.56 16.72
C ILE A 33 -24.27 34.96 17.55
N ALA A 34 -24.88 33.88 17.04
CA ALA A 34 -25.80 33.10 17.85
C ALA A 34 -24.98 32.29 18.85
N LEU A 35 -25.07 32.63 20.13
CA LEU A 35 -24.38 31.92 21.20
C LEU A 35 -25.38 30.94 21.85
N PRO A 36 -25.29 29.63 21.59
CA PRO A 36 -26.17 28.66 22.22
C PRO A 36 -25.81 28.47 23.70
N PRO A 37 -26.70 27.86 24.53
CA PRO A 37 -26.38 27.51 25.92
C PRO A 37 -25.12 26.65 26.02
N LEU A 38 -24.43 26.71 27.16
CA LEU A 38 -23.13 26.03 27.34
C LEU A 38 -23.20 24.52 27.09
N SER A 39 -24.28 23.86 27.52
CA SER A 39 -24.48 22.43 27.28
C SER A 39 -24.54 22.09 25.79
N GLU A 40 -25.16 22.96 24.98
CA GLU A 40 -25.24 22.76 23.54
C GLU A 40 -23.92 23.08 22.84
N GLN A 41 -23.16 24.07 23.34
CA GLN A 41 -21.80 24.32 22.85
C GLN A 41 -20.92 23.07 23.03
N GLN A 42 -20.99 22.43 24.20
CA GLN A 42 -20.24 21.21 24.49
C GLN A 42 -20.65 20.06 23.56
N ARG A 43 -21.96 19.83 23.38
CA ARG A 43 -22.46 18.80 22.45
C ARG A 43 -22.00 19.01 21.00
N ILE A 44 -21.99 20.26 20.54
CA ILE A 44 -21.53 20.60 19.18
C ILE A 44 -20.03 20.32 19.05
N VAL A 45 -19.22 20.71 20.04
CA VAL A 45 -17.77 20.48 20.01
C VAL A 45 -17.47 18.99 19.99
N GLU A 46 -18.10 18.21 20.87
CA GLU A 46 -17.93 16.75 20.92
C GLU A 46 -18.29 16.07 19.60
N ALA A 47 -19.38 16.50 18.95
CA ALA A 47 -19.77 15.98 17.64
C ALA A 47 -18.74 16.32 16.54
N ILE A 48 -18.15 17.52 16.57
CA ILE A 48 -17.11 17.94 15.62
C ILE A 48 -15.83 17.14 15.85
N GLU A 49 -15.40 16.99 17.10
CA GLU A 49 -14.20 16.23 17.46
C GLU A 49 -14.33 14.76 17.04
N SER A 50 -15.46 14.12 17.33
CA SER A 50 -15.73 12.75 16.89
C SER A 50 -15.76 12.60 15.36
N ALA A 51 -16.23 13.62 14.64
CA ALA A 51 -16.20 13.61 13.17
C ALA A 51 -14.77 13.76 12.63
N LEU A 52 -13.94 14.62 13.24
CA LEU A 52 -12.55 14.82 12.84
C LEU A 52 -11.70 13.57 13.09
N GLU A 53 -11.92 12.85 14.19
CA GLU A 53 -11.24 11.59 14.46
C GLU A 53 -11.46 10.56 13.34
N LYS A 54 -12.69 10.46 12.80
CA LYS A 54 -12.99 9.59 11.67
C LYS A 54 -12.32 10.01 10.37
N VAL A 55 -12.12 11.32 10.17
CA VAL A 55 -11.38 11.85 9.02
C VAL A 55 -9.92 11.42 9.11
N ASP A 56 -9.32 11.50 10.30
CA ASP A 56 -7.95 11.06 10.54
C ASP A 56 -7.81 9.54 10.33
N GLU A 57 -8.72 8.73 10.88
CA GLU A 57 -8.76 7.28 10.67
C GLU A 57 -8.85 6.93 9.16
N TYR A 58 -9.72 7.63 8.44
CA TYR A 58 -9.84 7.44 7.00
C TYR A 58 -8.55 7.82 6.25
N ALA A 59 -7.90 8.92 6.63
CA ALA A 59 -6.64 9.34 6.03
C ALA A 59 -5.53 8.30 6.25
N GLU A 60 -5.43 7.73 7.45
CA GLU A 60 -4.50 6.64 7.75
C GLU A 60 -4.79 5.38 6.92
N SER A 61 -6.06 4.97 6.84
CA SER A 61 -6.49 3.84 6.04
C SER A 61 -6.16 4.04 4.55
N TYR A 62 -6.40 5.24 4.02
CA TYR A 62 -6.07 5.59 2.65
C TYR A 62 -4.57 5.49 2.37
N ASN A 63 -3.74 6.08 3.23
CA ASN A 63 -2.28 6.00 3.10
C ASN A 63 -1.76 4.56 3.15
N ARG A 64 -2.37 3.71 4.00
CA ARG A 64 -2.02 2.29 4.07
C ARG A 64 -2.35 1.55 2.78
N LEU A 65 -3.51 1.81 2.18
CA LEU A 65 -3.89 1.22 0.91
C LEU A 65 -2.94 1.64 -0.21
N GLU A 66 -2.59 2.92 -0.29
CA GLU A 66 -1.66 3.43 -1.29
C GLU A 66 -0.27 2.77 -1.18
N GLN A 67 0.23 2.58 0.05
CA GLN A 67 1.49 1.87 0.28
C GLN A 67 1.41 0.41 -0.17
N LEU A 68 0.30 -0.28 0.15
CA LEU A 68 0.09 -1.66 -0.29
C LEU A 68 0.03 -1.77 -1.81
N ASP A 69 -0.70 -0.89 -2.49
CA ASP A 69 -0.80 -0.87 -3.95
C ASP A 69 0.56 -0.63 -4.62
N LYS A 70 1.41 0.19 -3.99
CA LYS A 70 2.78 0.43 -4.48
C LYS A 70 3.67 -0.81 -4.32
N GLU A 71 3.56 -1.51 -3.20
CA GLU A 71 4.41 -2.68 -2.90
C GLU A 71 3.90 -3.99 -3.51
N PHE A 72 2.59 -4.09 -3.75
CA PHE A 72 1.92 -5.32 -4.16
C PHE A 72 2.45 -5.91 -5.48
N PRO A 73 2.66 -5.13 -6.57
CA PRO A 73 3.18 -5.66 -7.82
C PRO A 73 4.54 -6.35 -7.67
N ASP A 74 5.43 -5.77 -6.87
CA ASP A 74 6.77 -6.32 -6.67
C ASP A 74 6.75 -7.56 -5.76
N LYS A 75 5.92 -7.55 -4.71
CA LYS A 75 5.69 -8.73 -3.87
C LYS A 75 5.08 -9.88 -4.67
N LEU A 76 4.09 -9.59 -5.52
CA LEU A 76 3.44 -10.58 -6.38
C LEU A 76 4.43 -11.17 -7.38
N LYS A 77 5.23 -10.35 -8.07
CA LYS A 77 6.27 -10.82 -9.00
C LYS A 77 7.27 -11.75 -8.31
N LYS A 78 7.75 -11.37 -7.12
CA LYS A 78 8.66 -12.21 -6.32
C LYS A 78 8.03 -13.54 -5.96
N SER A 79 6.77 -13.52 -5.52
CA SER A 79 6.02 -14.73 -5.17
C SER A 79 5.82 -15.65 -6.38
N ILE A 80 5.37 -15.12 -7.52
CA ILE A 80 5.20 -15.90 -8.75
C ILE A 80 6.53 -16.50 -9.20
N LEU A 81 7.61 -15.73 -9.19
CA LEU A 81 8.95 -16.21 -9.56
C LEU A 81 9.39 -17.36 -8.63
N GLN A 82 9.18 -17.21 -7.33
CA GLN A 82 9.51 -18.25 -6.36
C GLN A 82 8.71 -19.53 -6.60
N TYR A 83 7.40 -19.42 -6.88
CA TYR A 83 6.58 -20.57 -7.23
C TYR A 83 6.99 -21.21 -8.56
N ALA A 84 7.42 -20.41 -9.54
CA ALA A 84 7.96 -20.90 -10.82
C ALA A 84 9.23 -21.73 -10.60
N MET A 85 10.17 -21.21 -9.79
CA MET A 85 11.42 -21.91 -9.46
C MET A 85 11.16 -23.21 -8.69
N GLN A 86 10.10 -23.27 -7.89
CA GLN A 86 9.68 -24.47 -7.18
C GLN A 86 8.87 -25.45 -8.04
N GLY A 87 8.58 -25.10 -9.31
CA GLY A 87 7.75 -25.92 -10.20
C GLY A 87 6.26 -25.95 -9.85
N LYS A 88 5.81 -25.17 -8.86
CA LYS A 88 4.44 -25.22 -8.30
C LYS A 88 3.40 -24.42 -9.08
N LEU A 89 3.74 -23.90 -10.26
CA LEU A 89 2.80 -23.15 -11.10
C LEU A 89 1.86 -24.05 -11.92
N VAL A 90 2.07 -25.36 -11.90
CA VAL A 90 1.27 -26.36 -12.62
C VAL A 90 1.00 -27.55 -11.69
N GLU A 91 -0.13 -28.24 -11.91
CA GLU A 91 -0.45 -29.49 -11.22
C GLU A 91 0.70 -30.50 -11.40
N GLN A 92 1.15 -31.08 -10.29
CA GLN A 92 2.21 -32.08 -10.29
C GLN A 92 1.58 -33.47 -10.42
N ASP A 93 2.13 -34.34 -11.26
CA ASP A 93 1.64 -35.71 -11.37
C ASP A 93 2.13 -36.52 -10.15
N PRO A 94 1.24 -37.19 -9.40
CA PRO A 94 1.66 -38.07 -8.30
C PRO A 94 2.57 -39.23 -8.74
N ASN A 95 2.60 -39.54 -10.04
CA ASN A 95 3.47 -40.53 -10.64
C ASN A 95 4.83 -39.95 -11.11
N ASP A 96 5.05 -38.64 -10.98
CA ASP A 96 6.35 -38.04 -11.27
C ASP A 96 7.42 -38.66 -10.35
N GLU A 97 8.53 -39.05 -10.96
CA GLU A 97 9.64 -39.64 -10.22
C GLU A 97 10.29 -38.61 -9.28
N SER A 98 10.81 -39.06 -8.13
CA SER A 98 11.45 -38.13 -7.21
C SER A 98 12.68 -37.49 -7.85
N VAL A 99 12.94 -36.24 -7.48
CA VAL A 99 14.10 -35.47 -7.94
C VAL A 99 15.40 -36.24 -7.65
N GLU A 100 15.46 -36.97 -6.54
CA GLU A 100 16.61 -37.81 -6.15
C GLU A 100 16.88 -38.93 -7.18
N VAL A 101 15.82 -39.63 -7.61
CA VAL A 101 15.94 -40.74 -8.58
C VAL A 101 16.36 -40.21 -9.96
N LEU A 102 15.80 -39.07 -10.39
CA LEU A 102 16.20 -38.42 -11.64
C LEU A 102 17.67 -37.96 -11.60
N LEU A 103 18.13 -37.40 -10.47
CA LEU A 103 19.53 -36.99 -10.29
C LEU A 103 20.49 -38.18 -10.36
N GLU A 104 20.15 -39.32 -9.78
CA GLU A 104 20.96 -40.54 -9.88
C GLU A 104 21.06 -41.03 -11.34
N LYS A 105 19.95 -41.04 -12.09
CA LYS A 105 19.95 -41.39 -13.52
C LYS A 105 20.85 -40.45 -14.32
N ILE A 106 20.75 -39.14 -14.10
CA ILE A 106 21.58 -38.14 -14.78
C ILE A 106 23.07 -38.35 -14.46
N ARG A 107 23.42 -38.65 -13.21
CA ARG A 107 24.82 -38.96 -12.82
C ARG A 107 25.34 -40.20 -13.54
N ALA A 108 24.57 -41.28 -13.53
CA ALA A 108 24.94 -42.53 -14.19
C ALA A 108 25.11 -42.35 -15.71
N GLU A 109 24.20 -41.61 -16.35
CA GLU A 109 24.27 -41.34 -17.80
C GLU A 109 25.44 -40.42 -18.16
N LYS A 110 25.69 -39.37 -17.38
CA LYS A 110 26.89 -38.52 -17.55
C LYS A 110 28.19 -39.30 -17.39
N GLN A 111 28.27 -40.18 -16.39
CA GLN A 111 29.44 -41.04 -16.18
C GLN A 111 29.72 -41.92 -17.40
N LYS A 112 28.68 -42.54 -17.95
CA LYS A 112 28.77 -43.37 -19.15
C LYS A 112 29.20 -42.57 -20.38
N LEU A 113 28.64 -41.37 -20.60
CA LEU A 113 29.01 -40.49 -21.71
C LEU A 113 30.46 -39.98 -21.62
N PHE A 114 31.00 -39.85 -20.41
CA PHE A 114 32.40 -39.50 -20.19
C PHE A 114 33.33 -40.68 -20.52
N GLU A 115 32.96 -41.89 -20.11
CA GLU A 115 33.68 -43.12 -20.47
C GLU A 115 33.66 -43.37 -21.99
N GLU A 116 32.55 -43.02 -22.65
CA GLU A 116 32.42 -43.02 -24.11
C GLU A 116 33.14 -41.84 -24.81
N GLY A 117 33.78 -40.94 -24.05
CA GLY A 117 34.58 -39.81 -24.56
C GLY A 117 33.77 -38.67 -25.18
N LYS A 118 32.45 -38.66 -25.03
CA LYS A 118 31.55 -37.67 -25.65
C LYS A 118 31.47 -36.36 -24.87
N ILE A 119 31.82 -36.36 -23.58
CA ILE A 119 31.83 -35.17 -22.71
C ILE A 119 33.15 -35.05 -21.94
N LYS A 120 33.47 -33.85 -21.43
CA LYS A 120 34.72 -33.59 -20.71
C LYS A 120 34.53 -33.81 -19.21
N LYS A 121 35.61 -34.08 -18.47
CA LYS A 121 35.58 -34.32 -17.01
C LYS A 121 34.91 -33.20 -16.21
N LYS A 122 34.96 -31.96 -16.72
CA LYS A 122 34.29 -30.79 -16.12
C LYS A 122 32.77 -30.82 -16.22
N ASP A 123 32.21 -31.57 -17.16
CA ASP A 123 30.76 -31.65 -17.42
C ASP A 123 30.08 -32.75 -16.57
N LEU A 124 30.90 -33.56 -15.87
CA LEU A 124 30.46 -34.62 -14.95
C LEU A 124 29.85 -34.07 -13.67
N ASP A 125 30.33 -32.90 -13.23
CA ASP A 125 29.88 -32.29 -11.99
C ASP A 125 28.46 -31.74 -12.17
N ILE A 126 27.58 -32.04 -11.22
CA ILE A 126 26.21 -31.53 -11.22
C ILE A 126 26.15 -30.47 -10.14
N SER A 127 26.23 -29.21 -10.56
CA SER A 127 25.99 -28.07 -9.67
C SER A 127 24.53 -28.07 -9.24
N ILE A 128 24.24 -28.61 -8.06
CA ILE A 128 22.92 -28.48 -7.43
C ILE A 128 22.82 -27.05 -6.92
N VAL A 129 21.92 -26.25 -7.50
CA VAL A 129 21.58 -24.93 -6.96
C VAL A 129 20.72 -25.17 -5.72
N SER A 130 21.36 -25.36 -4.56
CA SER A 130 20.65 -25.36 -3.28
C SER A 130 20.39 -23.91 -2.88
N GLN A 131 19.19 -23.40 -3.13
CA GLN A 131 18.71 -22.18 -2.49
C GLN A 131 17.58 -22.56 -1.55
N GLY A 132 17.69 -22.12 -0.29
CA GLY A 132 16.68 -22.31 0.75
C GLY A 132 15.41 -21.51 0.50
#